data_AF-A0A7X2MKA0-F1
#
_entry.id   AF-A0A7X2MKA0-F1
#
_cell.length_a   1.000
_cell.length_b   1.000
_cell.length_c   1.000
_cell.angle_alpha   90.00
_cell.angle_beta   90.00
_cell.angle_gamma   90.00
#
_symmetry.space_group_name_H-M   'P 1'
#
loop_
_entity.id
_entity.type
_entity.pdbx_description
1 polymer ?
#
loop_
_entity_poly.entity_id
_entity_poly.type
_entity_poly.pdbx_seq_one_letter_code
_entity_poly.pdbx_strand_id
1 'polypeptide(L)'
;MILNARLQTEQSPADSLPILLIHGLFGSLDNLGVLARGLKDVRNHGLSPRSDEMNYAVMAQDMVETLDAHGIDRVAVIGHSMGGKIA
;
A
#
# COMPACT_ATOMS: atom_id res chain seq x y z
N MET A 1 9.48 7.08 2.29
CA MET A 1 9.28 7.73 0.97
C MET A 1 7.82 7.60 0.53
N ILE A 2 7.31 8.53 -0.28
CA ILE A 2 5.95 8.45 -0.84
C ILE A 2 5.91 7.36 -1.92
N LEU A 3 5.00 6.40 -1.76
CA LEU A 3 4.83 5.26 -2.65
C LEU A 3 3.80 5.54 -3.76
N ASN A 4 3.93 4.81 -4.87
CA ASN A 4 2.90 4.75 -5.90
C ASN A 4 1.67 4.01 -5.37
N ALA A 5 0.56 4.73 -5.27
CA ALA A 5 -0.69 4.24 -4.69
C ALA A 5 -1.89 4.63 -5.57
N ARG A 6 -2.87 3.72 -5.69
CA ARG A 6 -4.17 4.04 -6.28
C ARG A 6 -5.21 4.20 -5.17
N LEU A 7 -5.79 5.39 -5.08
CA LEU A 7 -6.98 5.64 -4.27
C LEU A 7 -8.22 5.30 -5.11
N GLN A 8 -9.08 4.45 -4.56
CA GLN A 8 -10.32 4.04 -5.21
C GLN A 8 -11.47 4.23 -4.23
N THR A 9 -12.39 5.11 -4.59
CA THR A 9 -13.62 5.33 -3.84
C THR A 9 -14.64 4.33 -4.35
N GLU A 10 -14.75 3.19 -3.67
CA GLU A 10 -15.91 2.29 -3.85
C GLU A 10 -17.18 2.99 -3.36
N GLN A 11 -18.36 2.46 -3.68
CA GLN A 11 -19.66 2.86 -3.10
C GLN A 11 -19.75 2.49 -1.60
N SER A 12 -18.76 2.89 -0.83
CA SER A 12 -18.72 2.69 0.61
C SER A 12 -19.35 3.93 1.27
N PRO A 13 -20.08 3.76 2.39
CA PRO A 13 -20.59 4.88 3.16
C PRO A 13 -19.47 5.87 3.48
N ALA A 14 -19.78 7.17 3.52
CA ALA A 14 -18.80 8.24 3.77
C ALA A 14 -18.00 8.05 5.08
N ASP A 15 -18.55 7.32 6.05
CA ASP A 15 -17.94 7.02 7.36
C ASP A 15 -17.20 5.67 7.42
N SER A 16 -17.03 4.98 6.29
CA SER A 16 -16.31 3.71 6.28
C SER A 16 -14.80 3.91 6.40
N LEU A 17 -14.15 3.07 7.21
CA LEU A 17 -12.70 3.10 7.38
C LEU A 17 -12.03 2.64 6.07
N PRO A 18 -11.12 3.42 5.47
CA PRO A 18 -10.42 3.00 4.25
C PRO A 18 -9.61 1.73 4.49
N ILE A 19 -9.46 0.91 3.45
CA ILE A 19 -8.65 -0.31 3.51
C ILE A 19 -7.35 -0.09 2.75
N LEU A 20 -6.23 -0.26 3.44
CA LEU A 20 -4.89 -0.30 2.88
C LEU A 20 -4.54 -1.73 2.48
N LEU A 21 -4.28 -1.95 1.20
CA LEU A 21 -3.88 -3.26 0.67
C LEU A 21 -2.39 -3.25 0.27
N ILE A 22 -1.64 -4.21 0.81
CA ILE A 22 -0.19 -4.33 0.59
C ILE A 22 0.13 -5.68 -0.07
N HIS A 23 0.73 -5.63 -1.26
CA HIS A 23 1.07 -6.83 -2.03
C HIS A 23 2.29 -7.59 -1.45
N GLY A 24 2.48 -8.84 -1.91
CA GLY A 24 3.62 -9.69 -1.55
C GLY A 24 4.86 -9.48 -2.44
N LEU A 25 5.92 -10.27 -2.21
CA LEU A 25 7.13 -10.23 -3.03
C LEU A 25 6.81 -10.56 -4.50
N PHE A 26 7.41 -9.82 -5.44
CA PHE A 26 7.10 -9.86 -6.89
C PHE A 26 5.67 -9.47 -7.27
N GLY A 27 4.90 -8.93 -6.31
CA GLY A 27 3.66 -8.25 -6.60
C GLY A 27 3.90 -6.88 -7.23
N SER A 28 2.87 -6.41 -7.91
CA SER A 28 2.71 -5.01 -8.35
C SER A 28 1.22 -4.68 -8.28
N LEU A 29 0.90 -3.39 -8.41
CA LEU A 29 -0.48 -2.90 -8.52
C LEU A 29 -1.28 -3.61 -9.63
N ASP A 30 -0.61 -4.11 -10.67
CA ASP A 30 -1.23 -4.76 -11.83
C ASP A 30 -1.42 -6.28 -11.70
N ASN A 31 -0.70 -6.97 -10.79
CA ASN A 31 -0.77 -8.43 -10.65
C ASN A 31 -2.14 -8.97 -10.19
N LEU A 32 -3.05 -8.09 -9.78
CA LEU A 32 -4.35 -8.42 -9.20
C LEU A 32 -5.51 -7.72 -9.92
N GLY A 33 -5.40 -7.48 -11.24
CA GLY A 33 -6.44 -6.81 -12.05
C GLY A 33 -7.86 -7.42 -11.97
N VAL A 34 -8.01 -8.67 -11.51
CA VAL A 34 -9.32 -9.34 -11.26
C VAL A 34 -9.85 -9.10 -9.84
N LEU A 35 -9.02 -8.64 -8.91
CA LEU A 35 -9.35 -8.36 -7.51
C LEU A 35 -9.11 -6.90 -7.12
N ALA A 36 -8.99 -5.99 -8.11
CA ALA A 36 -8.55 -4.60 -7.98
C ALA A 36 -9.33 -3.78 -6.94
N ARG A 37 -9.00 -4.01 -5.68
CA ARG A 37 -9.17 -3.15 -4.53
C ARG A 37 -7.83 -2.47 -4.35
N GLY A 38 -7.78 -1.14 -4.24
CA GLY A 38 -6.57 -0.31 -4.35
C GLY A 38 -5.30 -0.86 -3.65
N LEU A 39 -4.45 -1.54 -4.42
CA LEU A 39 -3.13 -2.00 -3.97
C LEU A 39 -2.12 -0.85 -4.06
N LYS A 40 -1.09 -0.89 -3.21
CA LYS A 40 0.06 0.02 -3.28
C LYS A 40 1.31 -0.73 -3.72
N ASP A 41 2.08 -0.14 -4.64
CA ASP A 41 3.43 -0.64 -4.93
C ASP A 41 4.33 -0.31 -3.73
N VAL A 42 4.98 -1.31 -3.14
CA VAL A 42 5.97 -1.07 -2.07
C VAL A 42 7.29 -0.58 -2.66
N ARG A 43 8.21 -0.05 -1.83
CA ARG A 43 9.56 0.30 -2.29
C ARG A 43 10.19 -0.84 -3.11
N ASN A 44 10.98 -0.47 -4.12
CA ASN A 44 11.61 -1.42 -5.03
C ASN A 44 10.68 -2.25 -5.91
N HIS A 45 9.36 -1.99 -5.93
CA HIS A 45 8.38 -2.68 -6.76
C HIS A 45 7.57 -1.69 -7.62
N GLY A 46 7.07 -2.17 -8.77
CA GLY A 46 6.21 -1.40 -9.67
C GLY A 46 6.78 -0.02 -10.02
N LEU A 47 5.95 1.01 -9.84
CA LEU A 47 6.29 2.41 -10.07
C LEU A 47 6.74 3.14 -8.80
N SER A 48 6.82 2.46 -7.65
CA SER A 48 7.35 3.06 -6.43
C SER A 48 8.85 3.29 -6.54
N PRO A 49 9.39 4.32 -5.87
CA PRO A 49 10.80 4.64 -6.04
C PRO A 49 11.71 3.55 -5.47
N ARG A 50 12.95 3.51 -5.98
CA ARG A 50 13.96 2.50 -5.65
C ARG A 50 14.87 3.01 -4.53
N SER A 51 15.35 2.10 -3.69
CA SER A 51 16.33 2.35 -2.62
C SER A 51 17.25 1.15 -2.46
N ASP A 52 18.48 1.37 -2.01
CA ASP A 52 19.39 0.29 -1.62
C ASP A 52 19.00 -0.32 -0.25
N GLU A 53 18.21 0.40 0.54
CA GLU A 53 17.74 -0.05 1.85
C GLU A 53 16.39 -0.76 1.75
N MET A 54 16.35 -2.02 2.19
CA MET A 54 15.13 -2.83 2.18
C MET A 54 15.02 -3.71 3.44
N ASN A 55 14.26 -3.22 4.41
CA ASN A 55 13.88 -3.96 5.62
C ASN A 55 12.44 -3.59 6.03
N TYR A 56 11.80 -4.39 6.89
CA TYR A 56 10.39 -4.19 7.21
C TYR A 56 10.10 -2.87 7.92
N ALA A 57 11.02 -2.38 8.76
CA ALA A 57 10.82 -1.12 9.50
C ALA A 57 10.71 0.07 8.53
N VAL A 58 11.62 0.15 7.56
CA VAL A 58 11.58 1.24 6.57
C VAL A 58 10.43 1.09 5.58
N MET A 59 10.01 -0.14 5.26
CA MET A 59 8.82 -0.38 4.44
C MET A 59 7.53 0.02 5.15
N ALA A 60 7.42 -0.22 6.46
CA ALA A 60 6.29 0.23 7.27
C ALA A 60 6.25 1.76 7.36
N GLN A 61 7.42 2.40 7.51
CA GLN A 61 7.52 3.85 7.51
C GLN A 61 7.05 4.48 6.20
N ASP A 62 7.34 3.86 5.05
CA ASP A 62 6.81 4.32 3.76
C ASP A 62 5.29 4.29 3.70
N MET A 63 4.65 3.30 4.35
CA MET A 63 3.19 3.24 4.41
C MET A 63 2.64 4.45 5.16
N VAL A 64 3.21 4.77 6.32
CA VAL A 64 2.83 5.92 7.14
C VAL A 64 3.01 7.22 6.34
N GLU A 65 4.19 7.45 5.78
CA GLU A 65 4.47 8.66 4.99
C GLU A 65 3.52 8.80 3.79
N THR A 66 3.16 7.68 3.16
CA THR A 66 2.21 7.69 2.03
C THR A 66 0.79 7.98 2.50
N LEU A 67 0.37 7.48 3.67
CA LEU A 67 -0.95 7.80 4.24
C LEU A 67 -1.03 9.27 4.64
N ASP A 68 0.02 9.80 5.28
CA ASP A 68 0.13 11.19 5.69
C ASP A 68 0.06 12.13 4.46
N ALA A 69 0.77 11.79 3.38
CA ALA A 69 0.75 12.55 2.12
C ALA A 69 -0.65 12.60 1.47
N HIS A 70 -1.52 11.64 1.77
CA HIS A 70 -2.90 11.60 1.30
C HIS A 70 -3.92 12.08 2.35
N GLY A 71 -3.48 12.53 3.53
CA GLY A 71 -4.36 12.98 4.62
C GLY A 71 -5.25 11.87 5.18
N ILE A 72 -4.75 10.63 5.22
CA ILE A 72 -5.50 9.47 5.71
C ILE A 72 -4.99 9.10 7.11
N ASP A 73 -5.74 9.48 8.13
CA ASP A 73 -5.32 9.28 9.53
C ASP A 73 -5.47 7.84 10.02
N ARG A 74 -6.42 7.08 9.46
CA ARG A 74 -6.73 5.72 9.91
C ARG A 74 -7.15 4.83 8.76
N VAL A 75 -6.69 3.58 8.79
CA VAL A 75 -7.01 2.53 7.81
C VAL A 75 -7.14 1.17 8.49
N ALA A 76 -7.91 0.27 7.90
CA ALA A 76 -7.73 -1.16 8.11
C ALA A 76 -6.63 -1.66 7.16
N VAL A 77 -5.75 -2.55 7.63
CA VAL A 77 -4.63 -3.03 6.80
C VAL A 77 -4.83 -4.50 6.45
N ILE A 78 -4.64 -4.84 5.18
CA ILE A 78 -4.59 -6.22 4.69
C ILE A 78 -3.30 -6.39 3.88
N GLY A 79 -2.39 -7.20 4.39
CA GLY A 79 -1.12 -7.50 3.75
C GLY A 79 -1.00 -8.96 3.33
N HIS A 80 -0.51 -9.22 2.11
CA HIS A 80 -0.23 -10.58 1.64
C HIS A 80 1.26 -10.93 1.74
N SER A 81 1.61 -12.02 2.42
CA SER A 81 2.99 -12.53 2.52
C SER A 81 3.97 -11.45 3.00
N MET A 82 4.87 -10.94 2.14
CA MET A 82 5.74 -9.80 2.45
C MET A 82 4.93 -8.57 2.92
N GLY A 83 3.80 -8.27 2.27
CA GLY A 83 2.91 -7.20 2.67
C GLY A 83 2.33 -7.39 4.07
N GLY A 84 2.12 -8.64 4.50
CA GLY A 84 1.66 -8.97 5.85
C GLY A 84 2.71 -8.78 6.93
N LYS A 85 4.01 -8.69 6.56
CA LYS A 85 5.09 -8.33 7.49
C LYS A 85 5.38 -6.83 7.54
N ILE A 86 4.85 -6.08 6.57
CA ILE A 86 4.92 -4.61 6.52
C ILE A 86 3.79 -4.01 7.35
N ALA A 87 2.61 -4.63 7.29
CA ALA A 87 1.42 -4.30 8.09
C ALA A 87 1.67 -4.48 9.60
#